data_AF-A0A378QQQ4-F1
#
_entry.id   AF-A0A378QQQ4-F1
#
_cell.length_a   1.000
_cell.length_b   1.000
_cell.length_c   1.000
_cell.angle_alpha   90.00
_cell.angle_beta   90.00
_cell.angle_gamma   90.00
#
_symmetry.space_group_name_H-M   'P 1'
#
loop_
_entity.id
_entity.type
_entity.pdbx_description
1 polymer ?
#
loop_
_entity_poly.entity_id
_entity_poly.type
_entity_poly.pdbx_seq_one_letter_code
_entity_poly.pdbx_strand_id
1 'polypeptide(L)'
;MFQSIIIQDFIAKQDISDMQTAYDKFTAHFHDTAIQNNIRASKEEQYQEGFLKDLFVHIFGYTLNPQPNFNLTTELKNIKGSKKCDGAILKNNEAVAVIELKGMDTTDLSKIEAQAFGYKNNQPNCRYVIMSNF
;
A
#
# COMPACT_ATOMS: atom_id res chain seq x y z
N MET A 1 -9.01 -17.12 4.87
CA MET A 1 -9.23 -16.93 3.42
C MET A 1 -10.70 -16.61 3.18
N PHE A 2 -11.05 -15.68 2.29
CA PHE A 2 -12.44 -15.42 1.91
C PHE A 2 -13.00 -16.57 1.08
N GLN A 3 -14.30 -16.81 1.15
CA GLN A 3 -14.97 -17.81 0.31
C GLN A 3 -14.98 -17.37 -1.15
N SER A 4 -14.83 -18.31 -2.09
CA SER A 4 -14.78 -18.02 -3.53
C SER A 4 -15.99 -17.22 -4.03
N ILE A 5 -17.18 -17.49 -3.48
CA ILE A 5 -18.42 -16.75 -3.82
C ILE A 5 -18.32 -15.27 -3.46
N ILE A 6 -17.74 -14.96 -2.29
CA ILE A 6 -17.54 -13.58 -1.83
C ILE A 6 -16.58 -12.86 -2.78
N ILE A 7 -15.49 -13.53 -3.19
CA ILE A 7 -14.52 -12.97 -4.13
C ILE A 7 -15.18 -12.66 -5.47
N GLN A 8 -15.97 -13.59 -6.01
CA GLN A 8 -16.67 -13.41 -7.28
C GLN A 8 -17.68 -12.25 -7.23
N ASP A 9 -18.41 -12.12 -6.13
CA ASP A 9 -19.34 -11.00 -5.91
C ASP A 9 -18.60 -9.65 -5.88
N PHE A 10 -17.44 -9.55 -5.22
CA PHE A 10 -16.64 -8.33 -5.24
C PHE A 10 -16.09 -8.00 -6.63
N ILE A 11 -15.63 -9.00 -7.40
CA ILE A 11 -15.15 -8.82 -8.77
C ILE A 11 -16.28 -8.33 -9.68
N ALA A 12 -17.46 -8.94 -9.59
CA ALA A 12 -18.62 -8.57 -10.41
C ALA A 12 -19.13 -7.15 -10.13
N LYS A 13 -18.84 -6.61 -8.94
CA LYS A 13 -19.17 -5.23 -8.54
C LYS A 13 -18.13 -4.20 -8.96
N GLN A 14 -16.97 -4.61 -9.47
CA GLN A 14 -15.98 -3.66 -9.97
C GLN A 14 -16.40 -3.10 -11.33
N ASP A 15 -16.09 -1.83 -11.55
CA ASP A 15 -16.24 -1.22 -12.87
C ASP A 15 -15.08 -1.69 -13.77
N ILE A 16 -15.42 -2.37 -14.87
CA ILE A 16 -14.44 -2.93 -15.82
C ILE A 16 -13.58 -1.83 -16.45
N SER A 17 -14.16 -0.66 -16.72
CA SER A 17 -13.43 0.47 -17.29
C SER A 17 -12.40 1.04 -16.31
N ASP A 18 -12.77 1.16 -15.03
CA ASP A 18 -11.84 1.61 -13.99
C ASP A 18 -10.71 0.59 -13.78
N MET A 19 -11.04 -0.70 -13.77
CA MET A 19 -10.04 -1.77 -13.70
C MET A 19 -9.07 -1.73 -14.87
N GLN A 20 -9.58 -1.58 -16.11
CA GLN A 20 -8.73 -1.49 -17.29
C GLN A 20 -7.82 -0.27 -17.22
N THR A 21 -8.36 0.88 -16.82
CA THR A 21 -7.59 2.12 -16.67
C THR A 21 -6.48 1.97 -15.62
N ALA A 22 -6.78 1.35 -14.48
CA ALA A 22 -5.78 1.08 -13.45
C ALA A 22 -4.70 0.09 -13.96
N TYR A 23 -5.11 -0.95 -14.70
CA TYR A 23 -4.17 -1.91 -15.27
C TYR A 23 -3.26 -1.27 -16.34
N ASP A 24 -3.79 -0.41 -17.20
CA ASP A 24 -3.01 0.30 -18.21
C ASP A 24 -1.95 1.20 -17.56
N LYS A 25 -2.33 1.95 -16.52
CA LYS A 25 -1.36 2.75 -15.73
C LYS A 25 -0.31 1.87 -15.04
N PHE A 26 -0.75 0.74 -14.47
CA PHE A 26 0.15 -0.22 -13.82
C PHE A 26 1.19 -0.75 -14.79
N THR A 27 0.75 -1.23 -15.96
CA THR A 27 1.66 -1.77 -16.97
C THR A 27 2.57 -0.69 -17.55
N ALA A 28 2.08 0.52 -17.77
CA ALA A 28 2.89 1.64 -18.25
C ALA A 28 4.05 2.00 -17.28
N HIS A 29 3.86 1.83 -15.97
CA HIS A 29 4.88 2.12 -14.96
C HIS A 29 5.71 0.89 -14.59
N PHE A 30 5.06 -0.15 -14.07
CA PHE A 30 5.74 -1.30 -13.47
C PHE A 30 6.20 -2.35 -14.49
N HIS A 31 5.80 -2.29 -15.77
CA HIS A 31 6.38 -3.12 -16.83
C HIS A 31 7.46 -2.40 -17.65
N ASP A 32 7.71 -1.11 -17.40
CA ASP A 32 8.84 -0.41 -18.02
C ASP A 32 10.17 -0.94 -17.44
N THR A 33 11.03 -1.44 -18.32
CA THR A 33 12.28 -2.08 -17.89
C THR A 33 13.29 -1.12 -17.28
N ALA A 34 13.30 0.15 -17.69
CA ALA A 34 14.16 1.18 -17.10
C ALA A 34 13.67 1.54 -15.70
N ILE A 35 12.35 1.70 -15.51
CA ILE A 35 11.75 1.94 -14.19
C ILE A 35 12.06 0.77 -13.26
N GLN A 36 11.83 -0.47 -13.70
CA GLN A 36 12.15 -1.65 -12.89
C GLN A 36 13.63 -1.70 -12.47
N ASN A 37 14.56 -1.39 -13.37
CA ASN A 37 15.98 -1.39 -13.06
C ASN A 37 16.36 -0.30 -12.04
N ASN A 38 15.74 0.88 -12.14
CA ASN A 38 15.93 1.96 -11.18
C ASN A 38 15.39 1.59 -9.80
N ILE A 39 14.21 0.96 -9.73
CA ILE A 39 13.62 0.47 -8.47
C ILE A 39 14.53 -0.58 -7.82
N ARG A 40 15.00 -1.57 -8.60
CA ARG A 40 15.92 -2.61 -8.10
C ARG A 40 17.25 -2.06 -7.58
N ALA A 41 17.72 -0.96 -8.16
CA ALA A 41 18.96 -0.30 -7.74
C ALA A 41 18.77 0.66 -6.54
N SER A 42 17.52 0.98 -6.18
CA SER A 42 17.20 1.92 -5.12
C SER A 42 17.20 1.24 -3.75
N LYS A 43 17.64 1.98 -2.73
CA LYS A 43 17.44 1.56 -1.33
C LYS A 43 15.98 1.72 -0.92
N GLU A 44 15.58 1.00 0.13
CA GLU A 44 14.22 1.07 0.70
C GLU A 44 13.79 2.52 0.96
N GLU A 45 14.60 3.29 1.69
CA GLU A 45 14.29 4.67 2.06
C GLU A 45 14.19 5.63 0.84
N GLN A 46 14.76 5.25 -0.31
CA GLN A 46 14.74 6.09 -1.51
C GLN A 46 13.46 5.93 -2.31
N TYR A 47 12.88 4.72 -2.32
CA TYR A 47 11.71 4.42 -3.15
C TYR A 47 10.44 4.13 -2.35
N GLN A 48 10.50 3.99 -1.03
CA GLN A 48 9.33 3.75 -0.19
C GLN A 48 8.18 4.75 -0.42
N GLU A 49 8.45 6.06 -0.39
CA GLU A 49 7.43 7.07 -0.69
C GLU A 49 7.05 7.05 -2.19
N GLY A 50 8.02 6.77 -3.06
CA GLY A 50 7.81 6.59 -4.50
C GLY A 50 6.78 5.51 -4.81
N PHE A 51 6.91 4.33 -4.20
CA PHE A 51 5.96 3.23 -4.33
C PHE A 51 4.55 3.62 -3.90
N LEU A 52 4.40 4.40 -2.82
CA LEU A 52 3.09 4.91 -2.40
C LEU A 52 2.49 5.87 -3.44
N LYS A 53 3.32 6.73 -4.05
CA LYS A 53 2.87 7.63 -5.12
C LYS A 53 2.52 6.87 -6.39
N ASP A 54 3.36 5.93 -6.81
CA ASP A 54 3.21 5.25 -8.09
C ASP A 54 2.05 4.24 -8.05
N LEU A 55 1.94 3.47 -6.97
CA LEU A 55 0.86 2.48 -6.85
C LEU A 55 -0.42 3.08 -6.28
N PHE A 56 -0.37 3.66 -5.09
CA PHE A 56 -1.61 4.06 -4.41
C PHE A 56 -2.16 5.36 -4.98
N VAL A 57 -1.32 6.36 -5.26
CA VAL A 57 -1.81 7.64 -5.79
C VAL A 57 -2.10 7.55 -7.29
N HIS A 58 -1.10 7.23 -8.12
CA HIS A 58 -1.24 7.30 -9.57
C HIS A 58 -2.18 6.24 -10.15
N ILE A 59 -2.04 4.99 -9.68
CA ILE A 59 -2.84 3.85 -10.19
C ILE A 59 -4.18 3.76 -9.46
N PHE A 60 -4.19 3.71 -8.12
CA PHE A 60 -5.42 3.52 -7.35
C PHE A 60 -6.17 4.81 -6.97
N GLY A 61 -5.61 5.99 -7.22
CA GLY A 61 -6.31 7.26 -7.02
C GLY A 61 -6.42 7.73 -5.57
N TYR A 62 -5.61 7.20 -4.65
CA TYR A 62 -5.52 7.73 -3.29
C TYR A 62 -4.90 9.14 -3.30
N THR A 63 -5.19 9.92 -2.26
CA THR A 63 -4.64 11.26 -2.06
C THR A 63 -3.67 11.21 -0.89
N LEU A 64 -2.39 11.49 -1.14
CA LEU A 64 -1.32 11.44 -0.15
C LEU A 64 -1.21 12.76 0.63
N ASN A 65 -1.06 12.68 1.95
CA ASN A 65 -0.68 13.80 2.83
C ASN A 65 0.60 14.51 2.29
N PRO A 66 0.65 15.84 2.15
CA PRO A 66 -0.24 16.87 2.70
C PRO A 66 -1.27 17.45 1.73
N GLN A 67 -1.64 16.71 0.68
CA GLN A 67 -2.71 17.18 -0.19
C GLN A 67 -4.04 17.31 0.59
N PRO A 68 -4.87 18.32 0.29
CA PRO A 68 -6.16 18.49 0.95
C PRO A 68 -7.02 17.24 0.84
N ASN A 69 -7.75 16.89 1.91
CA ASN A 69 -8.61 15.72 1.97
C ASN A 69 -7.88 14.38 1.71
N PHE A 70 -6.61 14.28 2.11
CA PHE A 70 -5.84 13.05 1.98
C PHE A 70 -6.52 11.85 2.66
N ASN A 71 -6.40 10.69 2.02
CA ASN A 71 -6.85 9.40 2.54
C ASN A 71 -5.72 8.36 2.55
N LEU A 72 -4.48 8.81 2.32
CA LEU A 72 -3.25 8.06 2.45
C LEU A 72 -2.22 8.94 3.17
N THR A 73 -1.50 8.38 4.12
CA THR A 73 -0.39 9.08 4.81
C THR A 73 0.81 8.18 4.91
N THR A 74 2.00 8.78 4.98
CA THR A 74 3.23 8.11 5.40
C THR A 74 3.38 8.17 6.91
N GLU A 75 4.30 7.35 7.44
CA GLU A 75 4.84 7.49 8.80
C GLU A 75 3.79 7.56 9.93
N LEU A 76 2.69 6.80 9.81
CA LEU A 76 1.61 6.85 10.81
C LEU A 76 2.11 6.25 12.13
N LYS A 77 2.15 7.07 13.18
CA LYS A 77 2.57 6.68 14.51
C LYS A 77 1.52 5.82 15.21
N ASN A 78 1.97 4.83 15.97
CA ASN A 78 1.12 4.10 16.89
C ASN A 78 0.47 5.02 17.93
N ILE A 79 -0.75 4.67 18.35
CA ILE A 79 -1.44 5.33 19.47
C ILE A 79 -0.63 5.18 20.76
N LYS A 80 0.05 4.04 20.95
CA LYS A 80 0.96 3.80 22.07
C LYS A 80 2.38 3.57 21.58
N GLY A 81 3.34 4.27 22.19
CA GLY A 81 4.76 4.15 21.89
C GLY A 81 5.24 5.06 20.75
N SER A 82 6.45 4.79 20.25
CA SER A 82 7.13 5.64 19.25
C SER A 82 7.21 5.04 17.85
N LYS A 83 6.80 3.79 17.66
CA LYS A 83 6.88 3.12 16.36
C LYS A 83 5.88 3.70 15.35
N LYS A 84 6.19 3.59 14.07
CA LYS A 84 5.40 4.09 12.94
C LYS A 84 5.36 3.05 11.84
N CYS A 85 4.25 2.93 11.12
CA CYS A 85 4.20 2.18 9.86
C CYS A 85 4.57 3.07 8.68
N ASP A 86 4.99 2.44 7.58
CA ASP A 86 5.46 3.13 6.38
C ASP A 86 4.34 3.93 5.70
N GLY A 87 3.14 3.35 5.66
CA GLY A 87 1.95 4.02 5.13
C GLY A 87 0.67 3.59 5.85
N ALA A 88 -0.38 4.39 5.70
CA ALA A 88 -1.71 4.04 6.19
C ALA A 88 -2.81 4.62 5.30
N ILE A 89 -3.81 3.79 5.02
CA ILE A 89 -5.04 4.21 4.35
C ILE A 89 -6.03 4.66 5.41
N LEU A 90 -6.58 5.85 5.22
CA LEU A 90 -7.46 6.51 6.17
C LEU A 90 -8.90 6.57 5.67
N LYS A 91 -9.83 6.37 6.58
CA LYS A 91 -11.25 6.68 6.38
C LYS A 91 -11.73 7.46 7.59
N ASN A 92 -12.32 8.64 7.38
CA ASN A 92 -12.73 9.55 8.46
C ASN A 92 -11.58 9.84 9.45
N ASN A 93 -10.37 10.06 8.96
CA ASN A 93 -9.13 10.27 9.74
C ASN A 93 -8.68 9.09 10.61
N GLU A 94 -9.25 7.91 10.43
CA GLU A 94 -8.86 6.70 11.15
C GLU A 94 -8.22 5.69 10.19
N ALA A 95 -7.15 5.04 10.63
CA ALA A 95 -6.46 4.03 9.83
C ALA A 95 -7.32 2.78 9.67
N VAL A 96 -7.70 2.47 8.43
CA VAL A 96 -8.43 1.23 8.06
C VAL A 96 -7.49 0.15 7.54
N ALA A 97 -6.32 0.54 7.03
CA ALA A 97 -5.24 -0.34 6.65
C ALA A 97 -3.89 0.28 7.01
N VAL A 98 -2.94 -0.56 7.42
CA VAL A 98 -1.53 -0.21 7.55
C VAL A 98 -0.73 -0.87 6.43
N ILE A 99 0.32 -0.18 5.98
CA ILE A 99 1.21 -0.60 4.91
C ILE A 99 2.61 -0.70 5.50
N GLU A 100 3.25 -1.85 5.29
CA GLU A 100 4.65 -2.10 5.62
C GLU A 100 5.39 -2.49 4.34
N LEU A 101 6.48 -1.77 4.07
CA LEU A 101 7.22 -1.88 2.83
C LEU A 101 8.65 -2.37 3.08
N LYS A 102 9.19 -3.06 2.08
CA LYS A 102 10.59 -3.49 2.04
C LYS A 102 11.22 -3.22 0.68
N GLY A 103 12.54 -3.15 0.67
CA GLY A 103 13.34 -3.23 -0.57
C GLY A 103 13.11 -4.53 -1.35
N MET A 104 13.43 -4.48 -2.65
CA MET A 104 13.38 -5.63 -3.58
C MET A 104 14.17 -6.86 -3.12
N ASP A 105 15.19 -6.67 -2.29
CA ASP A 105 16.02 -7.71 -1.70
C ASP A 105 15.29 -8.56 -0.66
N THR A 106 14.21 -8.03 -0.06
CA THR A 106 13.37 -8.76 0.88
C THR A 106 12.26 -9.51 0.15
N THR A 107 12.55 -10.72 -0.31
CA THR A 107 11.58 -11.57 -1.00
C THR A 107 10.70 -12.39 -0.05
N ASP A 108 11.16 -12.63 1.17
CA ASP A 108 10.40 -13.30 2.22
C ASP A 108 9.73 -12.28 3.14
N LEU A 109 8.48 -11.92 2.80
CA LEU A 109 7.68 -10.95 3.54
C LEU A 109 7.16 -11.49 4.88
N SER A 110 7.28 -12.79 5.18
CA SER A 110 6.90 -13.32 6.50
C SER A 110 7.74 -12.70 7.63
N LYS A 111 8.95 -12.25 7.30
CA LYS A 111 9.89 -11.58 8.23
C LYS A 111 9.36 -10.26 8.77
N ILE A 112 8.44 -9.59 8.06
CA ILE A 112 7.85 -8.31 8.48
C ILE A 112 6.43 -8.45 9.02
N GLU A 113 5.89 -9.67 9.07
CA GLU A 113 4.51 -9.93 9.49
C GLU A 113 4.26 -9.45 10.93
N ALA A 114 5.11 -9.82 11.88
CA ALA A 114 4.96 -9.42 13.27
C ALA A 114 4.99 -7.90 13.45
N GLN A 115 5.78 -7.20 12.64
CA GLN A 115 5.86 -5.75 12.63
C GLN A 115 4.57 -5.14 12.09
N ALA A 116 4.11 -5.59 10.91
CA ALA A 116 2.91 -5.09 10.26
C ALA A 116 1.63 -5.33 11.10
N PHE A 117 1.47 -6.53 11.66
CA PHE A 117 0.37 -6.83 12.58
C PHE A 117 0.50 -6.09 13.92
N GLY A 118 1.73 -5.81 14.36
CA GLY A 118 1.99 -4.93 15.49
C GLY A 118 1.41 -3.53 15.29
N TYR A 119 1.54 -2.96 14.08
CA TYR A 119 0.92 -1.69 13.72
C TYR A 119 -0.60 -1.77 13.66
N LYS A 120 -1.14 -2.79 12.99
CA LYS A 120 -2.59 -3.04 12.93
C LYS A 120 -3.21 -3.07 14.33
N ASN A 121 -2.58 -3.77 15.27
CA ASN A 121 -3.10 -3.91 16.64
C ASN A 121 -3.01 -2.62 17.47
N ASN A 122 -2.24 -1.63 17.02
CA ASN A 122 -2.16 -0.30 17.63
C ASN A 122 -3.13 0.72 17.02
N GLN A 123 -3.90 0.32 16.00
CA GLN A 123 -4.87 1.15 15.31
C GLN A 123 -6.27 0.50 15.43
N PRO A 124 -7.16 0.99 16.33
CA PRO A 124 -8.41 0.32 16.70
C PRO A 124 -9.32 -0.04 15.52
N ASN A 125 -9.35 0.81 14.49
CA ASN A 125 -10.19 0.63 13.30
C ASN A 125 -9.46 -0.02 12.12
N CYS A 126 -8.21 -0.45 12.31
CA CYS A 126 -7.42 -1.07 11.27
C CYS A 126 -7.81 -2.53 11.06
N ARG A 127 -8.37 -2.80 9.88
CA ARG A 127 -8.88 -4.13 9.49
C ARG A 127 -7.91 -4.86 8.59
N TYR A 128 -7.12 -4.13 7.81
CA TYR A 128 -6.25 -4.68 6.79
C TYR A 128 -4.78 -4.40 7.07
N VAL A 129 -3.93 -5.30 6.59
CA VAL A 129 -2.48 -5.16 6.58
C VAL A 129 -2.05 -5.38 5.13
N ILE A 130 -1.23 -4.48 4.61
CA ILE A 130 -0.60 -4.60 3.30
C ILE A 130 0.90 -4.72 3.56
N MET A 131 1.50 -5.79 3.07
CA MET A 131 2.94 -6.01 3.09
C MET A 131 3.40 -6.18 1.66
N SER A 132 4.44 -5.46 1.28
CA SER A 132 5.00 -5.56 -0.08
C SER A 132 6.48 -5.27 -0.03
N ASN A 133 7.25 -6.02 -0.81
CA ASN A 133 8.41 -5.41 -1.46
C ASN A 133 7.91 -4.72 -2.73
N PHE A 134 8.58 -3.64 -3.11
CA PHE A 134 8.21 -2.87 -4.30
C PHE A 134 8.84 -3.43 -5.57
#